data_AF-A0A9X2Q8K4-F1
#
_entry.id   AF-A0A9X2Q8K4-F1
#
_cell.length_a   1.000
_cell.length_b   1.000
_cell.length_c   1.000
_cell.angle_alpha   90.00
_cell.angle_beta   90.00
_cell.angle_gamma   90.00
#
_symmetry.space_group_name_H-M   'P 1'
#
loop_
_entity.id
_entity.type
_entity.pdbx_description
1 polymer ?
#
loop_
_entity_poly.entity_id
_entity_poly.type
_entity_poly.pdbx_seq_one_letter_code
_entity_poly.pdbx_strand_id
1 'polypeptide(L)'
;MQSSTSRVWFVLALFSLSVLVSCDSGGGTPEPDEPSELGVDVTGTVTSAENDEPIGGVSVEVLRADNGNTLASATTDTTGSYEATFTIEEPSAPDQIRLEVSAEDFVDKEVSIGFQPSVTEDVTLEVMSVEATASGTVTDSNTGDPIEGASVTGTRPDGGDQLFQATTSSDGTYNVTFEVADEPSEVEVAASADGFEMGSKTVSFSEEIAADLGLQVQVPNQITYDLTAQTSDGISGTVTFWRAGPDSSLVTLDLDGDATLPGVSHPAHIHNNSVEEGGGIVLYLSAVNGRSPSGQTARKIGLPIEDLATFDGYVNVHESPANLGNVVAQGNIGANAEGTEGPGLDFVDNRRATTYPLQARATDGSVLSGGVTGTVRFEELTGSQTLVTYSLDTGGSVNSATSGAVEVAQIGHIHENSVQQGGSIVSGPFSGYLGSVAPTDPAARSSRIIEASYDDLTGYDGYVNIHEAVADDRRGFVFAQGNIGANAGSGGSSGADVTITVDNVGNSAWEVTGVSGASGVAGSGDNPSLTLETGKRYRIDNNGMRSAHPFAVETGTDGDYLLNQDGDGSLEGNSGISYEEDSEGITFTYTQTLADQASAYQCTFHTSMEGSIQTDSNSGGGGGY
;
A
#
# COMPACT_ATOMS: atom_id res chain seq x y z
N MET A 1 -4.66 -14.38 -47.42
CA MET A 1 -4.86 -15.11 -48.68
C MET A 1 -5.90 -14.34 -49.49
N GLN A 2 -5.47 -13.63 -50.52
CA GLN A 2 -6.32 -12.93 -51.48
C GLN A 2 -6.75 -13.89 -52.60
N SER A 3 -7.99 -13.76 -53.06
CA SER A 3 -8.46 -14.11 -54.42
C SER A 3 -9.55 -13.09 -54.77
N SER A 4 -9.27 -12.02 -55.52
CA SER A 4 -9.30 -11.93 -56.99
C SER A 4 -10.63 -12.38 -57.61
N THR A 5 -11.42 -11.46 -58.20
CA THR A 5 -11.67 -11.35 -59.66
C THR A 5 -12.72 -10.29 -60.06
N SER A 6 -12.26 -9.27 -60.80
CA SER A 6 -12.76 -8.65 -62.05
C SER A 6 -14.25 -8.70 -62.54
N ARG A 7 -14.75 -7.48 -62.89
CA ARG A 7 -15.24 -6.98 -64.21
C ARG A 7 -16.75 -6.96 -64.62
N VAL A 8 -17.22 -5.72 -64.91
CA VAL A 8 -17.84 -5.17 -66.17
C VAL A 8 -19.38 -5.08 -66.37
N TRP A 9 -19.86 -3.83 -66.41
CA TRP A 9 -20.83 -3.04 -67.24
C TRP A 9 -21.89 -3.63 -68.22
N PHE A 10 -23.14 -3.15 -68.00
CA PHE A 10 -24.17 -2.47 -68.87
C PHE A 10 -25.05 -3.15 -69.95
N VAL A 11 -26.27 -2.57 -70.05
CA VAL A 11 -27.25 -2.38 -71.18
C VAL A 11 -28.58 -3.18 -71.13
N LEU A 12 -29.72 -2.45 -71.17
CA LEU A 12 -31.04 -2.88 -71.71
C LEU A 12 -31.81 -1.58 -72.12
N ALA A 13 -31.99 -1.20 -73.38
CA ALA A 13 -32.84 -1.70 -74.49
C ALA A 13 -34.32 -1.22 -74.45
N LEU A 14 -34.61 -0.21 -75.29
CA LEU A 14 -35.95 0.27 -75.71
C LEU A 14 -36.63 -0.71 -76.68
N PHE A 15 -37.96 -0.78 -76.63
CA PHE A 15 -38.79 -1.24 -77.76
C PHE A 15 -40.01 -0.34 -77.97
N SER A 16 -40.19 0.04 -79.23
CA SER A 16 -41.34 0.77 -79.79
C SER A 16 -42.22 -0.22 -80.55
N LEU A 17 -43.54 -0.04 -80.51
CA LEU A 17 -44.47 -0.68 -81.44
C LEU A 17 -45.69 0.21 -81.68
N SER A 18 -46.05 0.42 -82.95
CA SER A 18 -47.29 1.08 -83.38
C SER A 18 -47.82 0.34 -84.60
N VAL A 19 -49.12 -0.04 -84.62
CA VAL A 19 -49.91 -0.27 -85.85
C VAL A 19 -51.44 -0.14 -85.58
N LEU A 20 -52.03 0.89 -86.21
CA LEU A 20 -53.32 1.05 -86.95
C LEU A 20 -54.67 0.39 -86.54
N VAL A 21 -55.63 1.28 -86.19
CA VAL A 21 -57.05 1.54 -86.59
C VAL A 21 -57.80 0.58 -87.55
N SER A 22 -59.07 0.20 -87.23
CA SER A 22 -60.30 0.61 -87.96
C SER A 22 -61.67 0.15 -87.37
N CYS A 23 -62.58 1.14 -87.27
CA CYS A 23 -64.06 1.28 -87.29
C CYS A 23 -65.09 0.18 -86.89
N ASP A 24 -66.08 0.64 -86.10
CA ASP A 24 -67.54 0.72 -86.40
C ASP A 24 -68.49 0.11 -85.35
N SER A 25 -69.35 0.96 -84.78
CA SER A 25 -70.81 0.81 -84.58
C SER A 25 -71.30 1.39 -83.25
N GLY A 26 -72.33 2.22 -83.34
CA GLY A 26 -72.79 3.10 -82.27
C GLY A 26 -73.56 2.43 -81.14
N GLY A 27 -73.39 3.00 -79.96
CA GLY A 27 -74.24 2.87 -78.79
C GLY A 27 -73.82 3.94 -77.81
N GLY A 28 -74.63 4.99 -77.66
CA GLY A 28 -74.38 6.03 -76.66
C GLY A 28 -74.54 5.44 -75.28
N THR A 29 -73.44 5.06 -74.66
CA THR A 29 -73.29 5.03 -73.20
C THR A 29 -73.21 6.49 -72.74
N PRO A 30 -73.93 6.90 -71.67
CA PRO A 30 -73.62 8.19 -71.05
C PRO A 30 -72.12 8.18 -70.74
N GLU A 31 -71.41 9.26 -71.07
CA GLU A 31 -70.10 9.48 -70.46
C GLU A 31 -70.30 9.29 -68.95
N PRO A 32 -69.51 8.44 -68.28
CA PRO A 32 -69.52 8.44 -66.83
C PRO A 32 -69.27 9.89 -66.40
N ASP A 33 -70.10 10.44 -65.52
CA ASP A 33 -69.82 11.73 -64.89
C ASP A 33 -68.36 11.68 -64.42
N GLU A 34 -67.52 12.61 -64.90
CA GLU A 34 -66.13 12.63 -64.46
C GLU A 34 -66.12 12.70 -62.93
N PRO A 35 -65.33 11.84 -62.26
CA PRO A 35 -65.32 11.81 -60.81
C PRO A 35 -65.01 13.21 -60.29
N SER A 36 -65.77 13.65 -59.29
CA SER A 36 -65.53 14.91 -58.61
C SER A 36 -64.11 14.89 -58.03
N GLU A 37 -63.25 15.77 -58.52
CA GLU A 37 -61.93 16.00 -57.96
C GLU A 37 -62.01 17.02 -56.82
N LEU A 38 -61.38 16.70 -55.70
CA LEU A 38 -61.25 17.57 -54.55
C LEU A 38 -59.83 18.16 -54.54
N GLY A 39 -59.73 19.49 -54.56
CA GLY A 39 -58.49 20.19 -54.22
C GLY A 39 -58.27 20.18 -52.72
N VAL A 40 -57.08 19.80 -52.30
CA VAL A 40 -56.71 19.69 -50.89
C VAL A 40 -55.49 20.56 -50.60
N ASP A 41 -55.62 21.42 -49.60
CA ASP A 41 -54.55 22.28 -49.10
C ASP A 41 -54.14 21.85 -47.68
N VAL A 42 -52.88 21.48 -47.50
CA VAL A 42 -52.28 21.18 -46.20
C VAL A 42 -51.25 22.25 -45.88
N THR A 43 -51.48 22.99 -44.79
CA THR A 43 -50.66 24.12 -44.37
C THR A 43 -50.20 23.94 -42.93
N GLY A 44 -49.22 24.72 -42.50
CA GLY A 44 -48.77 24.70 -41.12
C GLY A 44 -47.42 25.38 -40.93
N THR A 45 -46.92 25.36 -39.71
CA THR A 45 -45.57 25.81 -39.35
C THR A 45 -44.77 24.70 -38.69
N VAL A 46 -43.46 24.70 -38.89
CA VAL A 46 -42.53 23.83 -38.17
C VAL A 46 -41.66 24.67 -37.24
N THR A 47 -41.60 24.28 -35.96
CA THR A 47 -40.85 24.98 -34.89
C THR A 47 -39.96 24.02 -34.12
N SER A 48 -38.89 24.53 -33.51
CA SER A 48 -38.04 23.75 -32.60
C SER A 48 -38.67 23.66 -31.21
N ALA A 49 -38.65 22.47 -30.62
CA ALA A 49 -39.09 22.25 -29.23
C ALA A 49 -38.18 22.93 -28.20
N GLU A 50 -36.92 23.21 -28.56
CA GLU A 50 -35.91 23.77 -27.66
C GLU A 50 -36.19 25.26 -27.35
N ASN A 51 -36.59 26.03 -28.36
CA ASN A 51 -36.65 27.49 -28.26
C ASN A 51 -37.86 28.14 -28.96
N ASP A 52 -38.80 27.34 -29.47
CA ASP A 52 -39.99 27.77 -30.22
C ASP A 52 -39.66 28.55 -31.53
N GLU A 53 -38.41 28.52 -32.01
CA GLU A 53 -38.03 29.21 -33.25
C GLU A 53 -38.52 28.46 -34.50
N PRO A 54 -38.96 29.18 -35.55
CA PRO A 54 -39.39 28.57 -36.81
C PRO A 54 -38.22 27.94 -37.57
N ILE A 55 -38.42 26.73 -38.09
CA ILE A 55 -37.39 25.98 -38.81
C ILE A 55 -37.67 26.05 -40.32
N GLY A 56 -36.80 26.74 -41.07
CA GLY A 56 -36.87 26.79 -42.53
C GLY A 56 -36.10 25.66 -43.21
N GLY A 57 -36.56 25.22 -44.39
CA GLY A 57 -35.90 24.14 -45.14
C GLY A 57 -36.31 22.71 -44.75
N VAL A 58 -37.27 22.55 -43.84
CA VAL A 58 -37.78 21.25 -43.38
C VAL A 58 -38.55 20.56 -44.49
N SER A 59 -38.30 19.28 -44.71
CA SER A 59 -39.06 18.46 -45.66
C SER A 59 -40.36 17.99 -45.00
N VAL A 60 -41.49 18.27 -45.64
CA VAL A 60 -42.82 17.82 -45.22
C VAL A 60 -43.41 16.96 -46.33
N GLU A 61 -43.48 15.64 -46.11
CA GLU A 61 -44.16 14.72 -47.01
C GLU A 61 -45.59 14.46 -46.51
N VAL A 62 -46.58 14.66 -47.38
CA VAL A 62 -47.98 14.33 -47.12
C VAL A 62 -48.26 12.98 -47.75
N LEU A 63 -48.54 11.96 -46.95
CA LEU A 63 -48.79 10.60 -47.39
C LEU A 63 -50.21 10.15 -47.08
N ARG A 64 -50.68 9.18 -47.85
CA ARG A 64 -51.86 8.39 -47.54
C ARG A 64 -51.59 7.52 -46.30
N ALA A 65 -52.35 7.71 -45.22
CA ALA A 65 -52.17 6.90 -44.02
C ALA A 65 -52.52 5.40 -44.22
N ASP A 66 -53.35 5.08 -45.20
CA ASP A 66 -53.83 3.71 -45.47
C ASP A 66 -52.84 2.85 -46.29
N ASN A 67 -51.94 3.47 -47.05
CA ASN A 67 -51.02 2.73 -47.94
C ASN A 67 -49.61 3.33 -48.08
N GLY A 68 -49.34 4.50 -47.50
CA GLY A 68 -48.03 5.14 -47.51
C GLY A 68 -47.65 5.81 -48.83
N ASN A 69 -48.58 5.97 -49.79
CA ASN A 69 -48.28 6.71 -51.02
C ASN A 69 -48.19 8.21 -50.74
N THR A 70 -47.13 8.85 -51.21
CA THR A 70 -46.99 10.32 -51.19
C THR A 70 -48.06 10.98 -52.07
N LEU A 71 -48.80 11.91 -51.47
CA LEU A 71 -49.83 12.75 -52.10
C LEU A 71 -49.25 14.10 -52.53
N ALA A 72 -48.41 14.69 -51.68
CA ALA A 72 -47.72 15.94 -51.92
C ALA A 72 -46.43 16.00 -51.10
N SER A 73 -45.55 16.92 -51.45
CA SER A 73 -44.41 17.31 -50.62
C SER A 73 -44.27 18.82 -50.62
N ALA A 74 -43.74 19.36 -49.52
CA ALA A 74 -43.42 20.76 -49.36
C ALA A 74 -42.10 20.92 -48.61
N THR A 75 -41.54 22.12 -48.66
CA THR A 75 -40.41 22.52 -47.84
C THR A 75 -40.78 23.79 -47.10
N THR A 76 -40.47 23.89 -45.81
CA THR A 76 -40.79 25.09 -45.05
C THR A 76 -39.98 26.30 -45.53
N ASP A 77 -40.59 27.48 -45.53
CA ASP A 77 -39.92 28.74 -45.82
C ASP A 77 -39.12 29.28 -44.62
N THR A 78 -38.52 30.46 -44.75
CA THR A 78 -37.72 31.08 -43.67
C THR A 78 -38.52 31.45 -42.42
N THR A 79 -39.86 31.40 -42.49
CA THR A 79 -40.76 31.60 -41.35
C THR A 79 -41.28 30.28 -40.78
N GLY A 80 -40.73 29.15 -41.24
CA GLY A 80 -41.14 27.80 -40.84
C GLY A 80 -42.45 27.35 -41.45
N SER A 81 -43.06 28.15 -42.34
CA SER A 81 -44.38 27.85 -42.91
C SER A 81 -44.25 26.90 -44.11
N TYR A 82 -45.16 25.92 -44.21
CA TYR A 82 -45.28 25.04 -45.38
C TYR A 82 -46.70 25.07 -45.96
N GLU A 83 -46.79 24.84 -47.26
CA GLU A 83 -48.05 24.66 -47.99
C GLU A 83 -47.85 23.56 -49.03
N ALA A 84 -48.62 22.47 -48.88
CA ALA A 84 -48.62 21.32 -49.78
C ALA A 84 -50.03 21.14 -50.36
N THR A 85 -50.14 21.24 -51.68
CA THR A 85 -51.43 21.16 -52.38
C THR A 85 -51.48 19.93 -53.29
N PHE A 86 -52.59 19.20 -53.29
CA PHE A 86 -52.82 18.08 -54.22
C PHE A 86 -54.30 17.97 -54.63
N THR A 87 -54.57 17.11 -55.61
CA THR A 87 -55.93 16.77 -56.04
C THR A 87 -56.16 15.29 -55.86
N ILE A 88 -57.37 14.93 -55.44
CA ILE A 88 -57.78 13.54 -55.28
C ILE A 88 -59.23 13.37 -55.69
N GLU A 89 -59.54 12.28 -56.38
CA GLU A 89 -60.92 11.92 -56.68
C GLU A 89 -61.67 11.63 -55.37
N GLU A 90 -62.86 12.21 -55.17
CA GLU A 90 -63.68 12.01 -53.97
C GLU A 90 -63.86 10.54 -53.53
N PRO A 91 -64.15 9.56 -54.43
CA PRO A 91 -64.26 8.15 -54.01
C PRO A 91 -62.93 7.52 -53.56
N SER A 92 -61.81 8.18 -53.87
CA SER A 92 -60.46 7.73 -53.54
C SER A 92 -59.88 8.45 -52.31
N ALA A 93 -60.60 9.40 -51.72
CA ALA A 93 -60.18 10.13 -50.52
C ALA A 93 -59.92 9.16 -49.34
N PRO A 94 -58.74 9.22 -48.68
CA PRO A 94 -58.47 8.40 -47.51
C PRO A 94 -59.24 8.92 -46.28
N ASP A 95 -59.34 8.10 -45.24
CA ASP A 95 -59.89 8.56 -43.95
C ASP A 95 -58.91 9.50 -43.21
N GLN A 96 -57.60 9.30 -43.42
CA GLN A 96 -56.52 10.05 -42.81
C GLN A 96 -55.35 10.29 -43.77
N ILE A 97 -54.63 11.37 -43.54
CA ILE A 97 -53.30 11.64 -44.10
C ILE A 97 -52.25 11.51 -43.00
N ARG A 98 -51.02 11.20 -43.38
CA ARG A 98 -49.85 11.22 -42.50
C ARG A 98 -48.87 12.28 -43.00
N LEU A 99 -48.38 13.11 -42.11
CA LEU A 99 -47.23 13.97 -42.36
C LEU A 99 -45.98 13.24 -41.88
N GLU A 100 -44.97 13.13 -42.74
CA GLU A 100 -43.60 12.79 -42.37
C GLU A 100 -42.78 14.08 -42.47
N VAL A 101 -42.31 14.57 -41.33
CA VAL A 101 -41.59 15.84 -41.20
C VAL A 101 -40.15 15.57 -40.78
N SER A 102 -39.20 15.95 -41.62
CA SER A 102 -37.77 15.66 -41.43
C SER A 102 -36.90 16.90 -41.67
N ALA A 103 -35.91 17.08 -40.80
CA ALA A 103 -34.93 18.14 -40.85
C ALA A 103 -33.56 17.62 -40.36
N GLU A 104 -32.48 18.23 -40.83
CA GLU A 104 -31.13 17.95 -40.31
C GLU A 104 -31.05 18.35 -38.84
N ASP A 105 -30.40 17.54 -38.01
CA ASP A 105 -30.23 17.73 -36.56
C ASP A 105 -31.51 17.64 -35.71
N PHE A 106 -32.65 17.25 -36.29
CA PHE A 106 -33.90 17.00 -35.59
C PHE A 106 -34.38 15.56 -35.74
N VAL A 107 -35.08 15.06 -34.72
CA VAL A 107 -35.75 13.77 -34.76
C VAL A 107 -36.94 13.85 -35.72
N ASP A 108 -36.96 12.98 -36.74
CA ASP A 108 -38.07 12.85 -37.68
C ASP A 108 -39.41 12.65 -36.93
N LYS A 109 -40.45 13.35 -37.37
CA LYS A 109 -41.77 13.32 -36.72
C LYS A 109 -42.86 12.91 -37.68
N GLU A 110 -43.66 11.92 -37.25
CA GLU A 110 -44.87 11.50 -37.96
C GLU A 110 -46.14 12.03 -37.27
N VAL A 111 -47.07 12.61 -38.04
CA VAL A 111 -48.36 13.10 -37.54
C VAL A 111 -49.51 12.56 -38.39
N SER A 112 -50.49 11.89 -37.77
CA SER A 112 -51.68 11.38 -38.48
C SER A 112 -52.88 12.28 -38.24
N ILE A 113 -53.52 12.75 -39.33
CA ILE A 113 -54.58 13.76 -39.31
C ILE A 113 -55.78 13.26 -40.10
N GLY A 114 -56.99 13.57 -39.64
CA GLY A 114 -58.23 13.28 -40.39
C GLY A 114 -58.25 14.01 -41.73
N PHE A 115 -58.64 13.32 -42.81
CA PHE A 115 -58.68 13.92 -44.13
C PHE A 115 -59.77 15.00 -44.23
N GLN A 116 -59.39 16.21 -44.62
CA GLN A 116 -60.29 17.32 -44.92
C GLN A 116 -59.77 18.10 -46.15
N PRO A 117 -60.64 18.81 -46.91
CA PRO A 117 -60.21 19.62 -48.06
C PRO A 117 -59.21 20.74 -47.71
N SER A 118 -59.20 21.19 -46.45
CA SER A 118 -58.23 22.15 -45.95
C SER A 118 -57.86 21.76 -44.53
N VAL A 119 -56.56 21.59 -44.30
CA VAL A 119 -55.98 21.19 -43.01
C VAL A 119 -54.85 22.17 -42.67
N THR A 120 -54.79 22.60 -41.42
CA THR A 120 -53.65 23.34 -40.87
C THR A 120 -53.13 22.56 -39.67
N GLU A 121 -51.85 22.17 -39.68
CA GLU A 121 -51.20 21.44 -38.60
C GLU A 121 -49.82 22.04 -38.31
N ASP A 122 -49.59 22.50 -37.09
CA ASP A 122 -48.27 22.97 -36.68
C ASP A 122 -47.48 21.81 -36.06
N VAL A 123 -46.22 21.65 -36.46
CA VAL A 123 -45.36 20.55 -36.05
C VAL A 123 -44.15 21.08 -35.29
N THR A 124 -43.98 20.63 -34.04
CA THR A 124 -42.76 20.92 -33.27
C THR A 124 -41.79 19.75 -33.36
N LEU A 125 -40.54 19.99 -33.75
CA LEU A 125 -39.48 18.98 -33.83
C LEU A 125 -38.55 19.03 -32.61
N GLU A 126 -38.08 17.87 -32.14
CA GLU A 126 -37.08 17.75 -31.07
C GLU A 126 -35.68 17.63 -31.68
N VAL A 127 -34.67 18.25 -31.09
CA VAL A 127 -33.27 18.15 -31.56
C VAL A 127 -32.73 16.73 -31.33
N MET A 128 -31.83 16.27 -32.21
CA MET A 128 -31.21 14.95 -32.11
C MET A 128 -30.12 14.85 -31.04
N SER A 129 -29.49 15.98 -30.71
CA SER A 129 -28.45 16.12 -29.70
C SER A 129 -28.52 17.49 -29.05
N VAL A 130 -28.04 17.58 -27.82
CA VAL A 130 -27.78 18.86 -27.15
C VAL A 130 -26.28 19.12 -27.14
N GLU A 131 -25.91 20.40 -27.30
CA GLU A 131 -24.53 20.84 -27.14
C GLU A 131 -24.25 21.07 -25.64
N ALA A 132 -23.24 20.38 -25.10
CA ALA A 132 -22.81 20.52 -23.72
C ALA A 132 -21.34 20.94 -23.65
N THR A 133 -20.97 21.66 -22.60
CA THR A 133 -19.61 22.12 -22.33
C THR A 133 -19.14 21.57 -20.98
N ALA A 134 -18.00 20.89 -20.98
CA ALA A 134 -17.31 20.45 -19.78
C ALA A 134 -16.08 21.32 -19.51
N SER A 135 -15.97 21.84 -18.29
CA SER A 135 -14.86 22.68 -17.86
C SER A 135 -14.43 22.42 -16.42
N GLY A 136 -13.22 22.82 -16.08
CA GLY A 136 -12.68 22.68 -14.73
C GLY A 136 -11.17 22.85 -14.68
N THR A 137 -10.58 22.51 -13.54
CA THR A 137 -9.13 22.53 -13.31
C THR A 137 -8.61 21.16 -12.86
N VAL A 138 -7.38 20.84 -13.23
CA VAL A 138 -6.63 19.69 -12.70
C VAL A 138 -5.39 20.21 -11.97
N THR A 139 -5.25 19.82 -10.71
CA THR A 139 -4.18 20.29 -9.81
C THR A 139 -3.47 19.14 -9.12
N ASP A 140 -2.20 19.34 -8.75
CA ASP A 140 -1.51 18.49 -7.80
C ASP A 140 -2.17 18.67 -6.43
N SER A 141 -2.65 17.58 -5.84
CA SER A 141 -3.38 17.61 -4.57
C SER A 141 -2.50 17.95 -3.37
N ASN A 142 -1.19 17.75 -3.48
CA ASN A 142 -0.22 18.02 -2.42
C ASN A 142 0.23 19.48 -2.42
N THR A 143 0.53 20.03 -3.60
CA THR A 143 1.06 21.40 -3.72
C THR A 143 -0.01 22.43 -4.08
N GLY A 144 -1.09 22.01 -4.72
CA GLY A 144 -2.10 22.88 -5.32
C GLY A 144 -1.68 23.47 -6.67
N ASP A 145 -0.52 23.07 -7.21
CA ASP A 145 -0.03 23.58 -8.49
C ASP A 145 -0.86 23.03 -9.67
N PRO A 146 -1.06 23.82 -10.73
CA PRO A 146 -1.78 23.35 -11.91
C PRO A 146 -0.99 22.28 -12.67
N ILE A 147 -1.70 21.25 -13.15
CA ILE A 147 -1.11 20.18 -13.98
C ILE A 147 -1.42 20.48 -15.45
N GLU A 148 -0.39 20.89 -16.21
CA GLU A 148 -0.47 21.07 -17.66
C GLU A 148 -0.45 19.72 -18.39
N GLY A 149 -1.22 19.57 -19.46
CA GLY A 149 -1.16 18.38 -20.32
C GLY A 149 -1.89 17.15 -19.77
N ALA A 150 -2.61 17.25 -18.65
CA ALA A 150 -3.43 16.16 -18.13
C ALA A 150 -4.56 15.81 -19.11
N SER A 151 -4.75 14.53 -19.40
CA SER A 151 -5.89 14.05 -20.19
C SER A 151 -7.12 13.95 -19.29
N VAL A 152 -8.19 14.64 -19.67
CA VAL A 152 -9.48 14.63 -18.97
C VAL A 152 -10.51 13.95 -19.86
N THR A 153 -11.28 13.01 -19.33
CA THR A 153 -12.33 12.29 -20.05
C THR A 153 -13.63 12.32 -19.26
N GLY A 154 -14.75 12.51 -19.95
CA GLY A 154 -16.09 12.28 -19.38
C GLY A 154 -16.68 10.99 -19.91
N THR A 155 -17.07 10.08 -19.02
CA THR A 155 -17.68 8.78 -19.38
C THR A 155 -19.00 8.60 -18.66
N ARG A 156 -19.89 7.80 -19.24
CA ARG A 156 -21.09 7.36 -18.52
C ARG A 156 -20.69 6.46 -17.33
N PRO A 157 -21.23 6.67 -16.10
CA PRO A 157 -20.78 5.96 -14.89
C PRO A 157 -20.86 4.43 -14.94
N ASP A 158 -21.74 3.87 -15.76
CA ASP A 158 -21.90 2.41 -15.92
C ASP A 158 -20.80 1.77 -16.81
N GLY A 159 -19.66 2.46 -16.99
CA GLY A 159 -18.59 2.07 -17.92
C GLY A 159 -19.00 2.19 -19.39
N GLY A 160 -19.94 3.10 -19.68
CA GLY A 160 -20.48 3.32 -21.02
C GLY A 160 -19.58 4.20 -21.90
N ASP A 161 -20.14 4.71 -22.98
CA ASP A 161 -19.40 5.49 -23.99
C ASP A 161 -18.75 6.76 -23.41
N GLN A 162 -17.59 7.11 -23.98
CA GLN A 162 -16.91 8.38 -23.71
C GLN A 162 -17.69 9.52 -24.37
N LEU A 163 -18.07 10.52 -23.57
CA LEU A 163 -18.80 11.70 -24.00
C LEU A 163 -17.85 12.79 -24.52
N PHE A 164 -16.73 13.01 -23.82
CA PHE A 164 -15.74 14.01 -24.20
C PHE A 164 -14.33 13.61 -23.79
N GLN A 165 -13.34 14.26 -24.41
CA GLN A 165 -11.94 14.25 -24.01
C GLN A 165 -11.35 15.65 -24.18
N ALA A 166 -10.56 16.07 -23.21
CA ALA A 166 -9.83 17.33 -23.22
C ALA A 166 -8.41 17.14 -22.70
N THR A 167 -7.58 18.16 -22.88
CA THR A 167 -6.25 18.25 -22.29
C THR A 167 -6.13 19.58 -21.56
N THR A 168 -5.55 19.58 -20.37
CA THR A 168 -5.37 20.82 -19.60
C THR A 168 -4.32 21.73 -20.20
N SER A 169 -4.54 23.04 -20.08
CA SER A 169 -3.59 24.07 -20.46
C SER A 169 -2.58 24.35 -19.34
N SER A 170 -1.66 25.31 -19.55
CA SER A 170 -0.57 25.60 -18.60
C SER A 170 -1.00 26.14 -17.24
N ASP A 171 -2.26 26.60 -17.11
CA ASP A 171 -2.87 26.97 -15.84
C ASP A 171 -3.74 25.84 -15.24
N GLY A 172 -3.64 24.62 -15.79
CA GLY A 172 -4.37 23.45 -15.33
C GLY A 172 -5.83 23.41 -15.76
N THR A 173 -6.32 24.39 -16.52
CA THR A 173 -7.72 24.45 -16.96
C THR A 173 -8.00 23.55 -18.15
N TYR A 174 -9.18 22.94 -18.19
CA TYR A 174 -9.74 22.31 -19.38
C TYR A 174 -11.11 22.93 -19.70
N ASN A 175 -11.44 23.00 -20.98
CA ASN A 175 -12.75 23.42 -21.48
C ASN A 175 -12.99 22.74 -22.84
N VAL A 176 -14.07 21.97 -22.95
CA VAL A 176 -14.43 21.25 -24.19
C VAL A 176 -15.94 21.25 -24.40
N THR A 177 -16.35 21.52 -25.63
CA THR A 177 -17.75 21.43 -26.07
C THR A 177 -17.95 20.15 -26.87
N PHE A 178 -19.07 19.46 -26.64
CA PHE A 178 -19.40 18.16 -27.25
C PHE A 178 -20.92 18.01 -27.41
N GLU A 179 -21.36 17.18 -28.35
CA GLU A 179 -22.79 16.88 -28.57
C GLU A 179 -23.19 15.57 -27.88
N VAL A 180 -24.39 15.53 -27.32
CA VAL A 180 -24.95 14.33 -26.68
C VAL A 180 -26.42 14.12 -27.06
N ALA A 181 -26.71 12.94 -27.61
CA ALA A 181 -28.05 12.57 -28.10
C ALA A 181 -28.96 11.97 -27.02
N ASP A 182 -28.40 11.14 -26.14
CA ASP A 182 -29.11 10.54 -25.02
C ASP A 182 -28.45 11.03 -23.73
N GLU A 183 -29.00 12.07 -23.14
CA GLU A 183 -28.45 12.70 -21.94
C GLU A 183 -28.42 11.72 -20.77
N PRO A 184 -27.24 11.37 -20.21
CA PRO A 184 -27.19 10.59 -18.99
C PRO A 184 -27.66 11.43 -17.80
N SER A 185 -28.02 10.80 -16.69
CA SER A 185 -28.29 11.55 -15.45
C SER A 185 -27.01 12.09 -14.78
N GLU A 186 -25.89 11.40 -15.00
CA GLU A 186 -24.59 11.67 -14.39
C GLU A 186 -23.45 11.37 -15.36
N VAL A 187 -22.30 12.01 -15.14
CA VAL A 187 -21.05 11.82 -15.88
C VAL A 187 -19.93 11.59 -14.88
N GLU A 188 -19.10 10.57 -15.11
CA GLU A 188 -17.83 10.42 -14.43
C GLU A 188 -16.75 11.18 -15.19
N VAL A 189 -16.20 12.22 -14.57
CA VAL A 189 -15.06 12.97 -15.11
C VAL A 189 -13.79 12.44 -14.47
N ALA A 190 -12.91 11.88 -15.29
CA ALA A 190 -11.61 11.34 -14.86
C ALA A 190 -10.47 12.15 -15.48
N ALA A 191 -9.38 12.32 -14.73
CA ALA A 191 -8.14 12.92 -15.20
C ALA A 191 -6.95 12.00 -14.92
N SER A 192 -6.01 12.00 -15.86
CA SER A 192 -4.73 11.27 -15.75
C SER A 192 -3.59 12.12 -16.30
N ALA A 193 -2.45 12.09 -15.63
CA ALA A 193 -1.21 12.72 -16.06
C ALA A 193 -0.02 11.83 -15.72
N ASP A 194 1.08 11.97 -16.46
CA ASP A 194 2.31 11.22 -16.18
C ASP A 194 2.87 11.60 -14.80
N GLY A 195 3.22 10.58 -13.99
CA GLY A 195 3.68 10.78 -12.62
C GLY A 195 2.58 11.04 -11.59
N PHE A 196 1.30 10.92 -11.97
CA PHE A 196 0.16 11.07 -11.09
C PHE A 196 -0.76 9.86 -11.11
N GLU A 197 -1.36 9.55 -9.96
CA GLU A 197 -2.47 8.62 -9.86
C GLU A 197 -3.71 9.21 -10.56
N MET A 198 -4.47 8.35 -11.24
CA MET A 198 -5.74 8.75 -11.86
C MET A 198 -6.74 9.19 -10.79
N GLY A 199 -7.36 10.35 -11.00
CA GLY A 199 -8.44 10.86 -10.17
C GLY A 199 -9.74 10.94 -10.96
N SER A 200 -10.87 10.63 -10.33
CA SER A 200 -12.18 10.79 -10.95
C SER A 200 -13.22 11.37 -10.00
N LYS A 201 -14.27 11.95 -10.59
CA LYS A 201 -15.39 12.55 -9.89
C LYS A 201 -16.67 12.38 -10.71
N THR A 202 -17.69 11.78 -10.10
CA THR A 202 -19.02 11.72 -10.70
C THR A 202 -19.81 12.99 -10.39
N VAL A 203 -20.40 13.59 -11.41
CA VAL A 203 -21.23 14.80 -11.33
C VAL A 203 -22.54 14.59 -12.07
N SER A 204 -23.60 15.31 -11.69
CA SER A 204 -24.85 15.31 -12.47
C SER A 204 -24.60 15.91 -13.86
N PHE A 205 -25.26 15.35 -14.86
CA PHE A 205 -25.22 15.90 -16.21
C PHE A 205 -26.02 17.21 -16.29
N SER A 206 -25.49 18.16 -17.05
CA SER A 206 -26.13 19.40 -17.49
C SER A 206 -25.40 19.90 -18.74
N GLU A 207 -25.98 20.86 -19.48
CA GLU A 207 -25.31 21.52 -20.61
C GLU A 207 -24.01 22.23 -20.20
N GLU A 208 -23.87 22.61 -18.92
CA GLU A 208 -22.61 23.07 -18.34
C GLU A 208 -22.15 22.11 -17.23
N ILE A 209 -21.10 21.33 -17.49
CA ILE A 209 -20.47 20.42 -16.54
C ILE A 209 -19.22 21.08 -15.97
N ALA A 210 -19.16 21.23 -14.64
CA ALA A 210 -18.01 21.76 -13.93
C ALA A 210 -17.40 20.72 -12.98
N ALA A 211 -16.14 20.34 -13.20
CA ALA A 211 -15.44 19.39 -12.33
C ALA A 211 -13.96 19.73 -12.12
N ASP A 212 -13.61 20.20 -10.92
CA ASP A 212 -12.23 20.29 -10.49
C ASP A 212 -11.74 18.96 -9.93
N LEU A 213 -10.54 18.56 -10.33
CA LEU A 213 -9.88 17.30 -9.98
C LEU A 213 -8.51 17.59 -9.35
N GLY A 214 -8.26 16.97 -8.20
CA GLY A 214 -6.92 16.89 -7.62
C GLY A 214 -6.33 15.52 -7.92
N LEU A 215 -5.12 15.48 -8.49
CA LEU A 215 -4.38 14.24 -8.68
C LEU A 215 -3.29 14.10 -7.60
N GLN A 216 -3.06 12.88 -7.14
CA GLN A 216 -1.97 12.58 -6.21
C GLN A 216 -0.73 12.19 -7.00
N VAL A 217 0.45 12.63 -6.59
CA VAL A 217 1.70 12.17 -7.21
C VAL A 217 1.80 10.66 -7.03
N GLN A 218 2.05 9.94 -8.13
CA GLN A 218 2.27 8.51 -8.07
C GLN A 218 3.67 8.26 -7.49
N VAL A 219 3.72 7.77 -6.26
CA VAL A 219 4.97 7.43 -5.59
C VAL A 219 5.33 5.98 -5.88
N PRO A 220 6.52 5.70 -6.43
CA PRO A 220 6.93 4.34 -6.79
C PRO A 220 7.12 3.47 -5.54
N ASN A 221 7.02 2.15 -5.70
CA ASN A 221 7.30 1.20 -4.61
C ASN A 221 8.79 1.17 -4.22
N GLN A 222 9.66 1.73 -5.07
CA GLN A 222 11.08 1.91 -4.81
C GLN A 222 11.58 3.20 -5.46
N ILE A 223 12.42 3.94 -4.74
CA ILE A 223 13.25 5.01 -5.30
C ILE A 223 14.68 4.90 -4.78
N THR A 224 15.66 5.06 -5.67
CA THR A 224 17.10 5.00 -5.37
C THR A 224 17.77 6.33 -5.67
N TYR A 225 18.64 6.79 -4.77
CA TYR A 225 19.46 7.98 -4.95
C TYR A 225 20.94 7.64 -4.86
N ASP A 226 21.74 8.22 -5.74
CA ASP A 226 23.19 8.05 -5.76
C ASP A 226 23.86 8.89 -4.66
N LEU A 227 24.84 8.28 -3.98
CA LEU A 227 25.70 8.94 -3.00
C LEU A 227 27.08 9.13 -3.62
N THR A 228 27.47 10.39 -3.76
CA THR A 228 28.74 10.78 -4.35
C THR A 228 29.85 10.75 -3.30
N ALA A 229 30.98 10.15 -3.67
CA ALA A 229 32.20 10.17 -2.87
C ALA A 229 32.69 11.60 -2.62
N GLN A 230 33.02 11.93 -1.37
CA GLN A 230 33.43 13.29 -0.98
C GLN A 230 34.95 13.54 -1.06
N THR A 231 35.73 12.48 -1.31
CA THR A 231 37.19 12.56 -1.48
C THR A 231 37.62 11.70 -2.68
N SER A 232 38.86 11.89 -3.16
CA SER A 232 39.40 11.08 -4.27
C SER A 232 39.55 9.60 -3.94
N ASP A 233 39.64 9.28 -2.64
CA ASP A 233 39.64 7.92 -2.09
C ASP A 233 38.30 7.61 -1.40
N GLY A 234 37.27 8.40 -1.69
CA GLY A 234 35.97 8.33 -1.03
C GLY A 234 35.13 7.15 -1.53
N ILE A 235 34.05 6.89 -0.82
CA ILE A 235 33.18 5.73 -1.04
C ILE A 235 31.93 6.22 -1.74
N SER A 236 31.65 5.74 -2.96
CA SER A 236 30.35 5.94 -3.59
C SER A 236 29.38 4.85 -3.16
N GLY A 237 28.08 5.10 -3.35
CA GLY A 237 27.07 4.11 -3.05
C GLY A 237 25.70 4.60 -3.44
N THR A 238 24.68 3.92 -2.96
CA THR A 238 23.28 4.28 -3.15
C THR A 238 22.50 4.15 -1.86
N VAL A 239 21.48 4.99 -1.73
CA VAL A 239 20.42 4.82 -0.74
C VAL A 239 19.12 4.51 -1.47
N THR A 240 18.47 3.43 -1.10
CA THR A 240 17.21 3.00 -1.71
C THR A 240 16.12 2.95 -0.65
N PHE A 241 14.97 3.52 -0.98
CA PHE A 241 13.76 3.48 -0.16
C PHE A 241 12.77 2.54 -0.80
N TRP A 242 12.20 1.66 0.01
CA TRP A 242 11.24 0.64 -0.40
C TRP A 242 9.96 0.82 0.40
N ARG A 243 8.79 0.84 -0.28
CA ARG A 243 7.48 0.89 0.37
C ARG A 243 7.31 -0.34 1.26
N ALA A 244 7.28 -0.16 2.58
CA ALA A 244 7.26 -1.26 3.54
C ALA A 244 5.99 -1.32 4.40
N GLY A 245 4.91 -0.70 3.92
CA GLY A 245 3.61 -0.58 4.57
C GLY A 245 3.07 0.85 4.41
N PRO A 246 1.85 1.15 4.90
CA PRO A 246 1.25 2.49 4.78
C PRO A 246 1.95 3.56 5.63
N ASP A 247 2.64 3.16 6.72
CA ASP A 247 3.24 4.08 7.69
C ASP A 247 4.78 3.93 7.78
N SER A 248 5.40 3.16 6.88
CA SER A 248 6.82 2.85 7.00
C SER A 248 7.50 2.54 5.68
N SER A 249 8.79 2.86 5.62
CA SER A 249 9.70 2.51 4.53
C SER A 249 10.82 1.62 5.06
N LEU A 250 11.32 0.75 4.21
CA LEU A 250 12.60 0.09 4.41
C LEU A 250 13.65 0.91 3.65
N VAL A 251 14.73 1.30 4.32
CA VAL A 251 15.86 2.00 3.69
C VAL A 251 17.02 1.04 3.61
N THR A 252 17.60 0.87 2.42
CA THR A 252 18.86 0.15 2.24
C THR A 252 19.96 1.12 1.86
N LEU A 253 21.12 0.96 2.46
CA LEU A 253 22.33 1.68 2.10
C LEU A 253 23.33 0.67 1.55
N ASP A 254 23.79 0.90 0.33
CA ASP A 254 24.71 0.03 -0.39
C ASP A 254 25.93 0.84 -0.79
N LEU A 255 27.09 0.54 -0.19
CA LEU A 255 28.34 1.24 -0.47
C LEU A 255 29.25 0.33 -1.28
N ASP A 256 30.05 0.93 -2.17
CA ASP A 256 31.04 0.19 -2.94
C ASP A 256 31.99 -0.58 -2.00
N GLY A 257 31.82 -1.91 -1.98
CA GLY A 257 32.47 -2.80 -1.03
C GLY A 257 33.99 -2.88 -1.18
N ASP A 258 34.53 -2.52 -2.35
CA ASP A 258 35.99 -2.43 -2.55
C ASP A 258 36.60 -1.23 -1.80
N ALA A 259 35.78 -0.25 -1.42
CA ALA A 259 36.21 0.98 -0.73
C ALA A 259 35.91 0.97 0.79
N THR A 260 35.04 0.07 1.27
CA THR A 260 34.78 -0.09 2.70
C THR A 260 35.84 -1.02 3.31
N LEU A 261 36.89 -0.45 3.92
CA LEU A 261 38.00 -1.24 4.46
C LEU A 261 37.56 -2.20 5.59
N PRO A 262 38.14 -3.42 5.72
CA PRO A 262 37.83 -4.33 6.81
C PRO A 262 38.04 -3.70 8.20
N GLY A 263 37.07 -3.87 9.10
CA GLY A 263 37.13 -3.33 10.46
C GLY A 263 36.69 -1.86 10.58
N VAL A 264 36.37 -1.21 9.46
CA VAL A 264 35.73 0.12 9.45
C VAL A 264 34.21 -0.06 9.43
N SER A 265 33.54 0.81 10.18
CA SER A 265 32.08 0.97 10.17
C SER A 265 31.78 2.38 9.72
N HIS A 266 30.83 2.56 8.82
CA HIS A 266 30.42 3.88 8.33
C HIS A 266 29.03 4.23 8.88
N PRO A 267 28.94 5.02 9.97
CA PRO A 267 27.69 5.60 10.43
C PRO A 267 27.03 6.41 9.31
N ALA A 268 25.70 6.35 9.21
CA ALA A 268 24.96 7.09 8.20
C ALA A 268 23.68 7.70 8.78
N HIS A 269 23.32 8.86 8.25
CA HIS A 269 22.20 9.67 8.73
C HIS A 269 21.45 10.30 7.57
N ILE A 270 20.14 10.48 7.75
CA ILE A 270 19.32 11.39 6.95
C ILE A 270 19.24 12.73 7.68
N HIS A 271 19.48 13.82 6.96
CA HIS A 271 19.45 15.20 7.42
C HIS A 271 18.36 16.00 6.70
N ASN A 272 17.95 17.14 7.30
CA ASN A 272 17.07 18.12 6.66
C ASN A 272 17.81 19.01 5.66
N ASN A 273 17.05 19.59 4.73
CA ASN A 273 17.45 20.53 3.67
C ASN A 273 18.33 19.88 2.60
N SER A 274 18.86 20.67 1.67
CA SER A 274 19.89 20.22 0.74
C SER A 274 21.27 20.06 1.38
N VAL A 275 22.16 19.31 0.72
CA VAL A 275 23.59 19.19 1.06
C VAL A 275 24.26 20.57 1.20
N GLU A 276 23.94 21.50 0.31
CA GLU A 276 24.58 22.83 0.26
C GLU A 276 24.17 23.70 1.45
N GLU A 277 22.92 23.58 1.89
CA GLU A 277 22.37 24.31 3.04
C GLU A 277 22.76 23.65 4.37
N GLY A 278 22.91 22.32 4.35
CA GLY A 278 23.13 21.48 5.53
C GLY A 278 21.91 21.42 6.45
N GLY A 279 21.99 20.59 7.49
CA GLY A 279 20.89 20.46 8.43
C GLY A 279 21.17 19.51 9.59
N GLY A 280 20.26 19.50 10.57
CA GLY A 280 20.29 18.55 11.67
C GLY A 280 19.95 17.13 11.21
N ILE A 281 20.37 16.14 11.99
CA ILE A 281 20.02 14.73 11.77
C ILE A 281 18.53 14.53 12.09
N VAL A 282 17.82 13.90 11.16
CA VAL A 282 16.42 13.50 11.30
C VAL A 282 16.32 12.01 11.63
N LEU A 283 17.06 11.17 10.91
CA LEU A 283 17.05 9.73 11.12
C LEU A 283 18.46 9.15 11.15
N TYR A 284 18.63 8.16 12.02
CA TYR A 284 19.81 7.31 12.07
C TYR A 284 19.57 6.07 11.21
N LEU A 285 20.49 5.79 10.30
CA LEU A 285 20.51 4.55 9.52
C LEU A 285 21.44 3.53 10.19
N SER A 286 21.32 2.27 9.80
CA SER A 286 22.26 1.23 10.24
C SER A 286 23.64 1.53 9.68
N ALA A 287 24.69 1.43 10.50
CA ALA A 287 26.04 1.73 10.04
C ALA A 287 26.60 0.60 9.17
N VAL A 288 27.21 0.96 8.06
CA VAL A 288 27.74 0.00 7.08
C VAL A 288 29.00 -0.64 7.62
N ASN A 289 28.97 -1.96 7.75
CA ASN A 289 30.13 -2.77 8.12
C ASN A 289 31.00 -3.02 6.88
N GLY A 290 32.21 -2.49 6.84
CA GLY A 290 33.10 -2.63 5.68
C GLY A 290 33.61 -4.05 5.43
N ARG A 291 33.38 -5.00 6.34
CA ARG A 291 33.66 -6.42 6.10
C ARG A 291 32.46 -7.20 5.54
N SER A 292 31.30 -6.56 5.46
CA SER A 292 30.10 -7.16 4.88
C SER A 292 30.33 -7.36 3.37
N PRO A 293 30.07 -8.55 2.79
CA PRO A 293 30.36 -8.88 1.37
C PRO A 293 29.68 -8.01 0.29
N SER A 294 28.99 -6.95 0.67
CA SER A 294 28.32 -6.02 -0.24
C SER A 294 28.15 -4.61 0.36
N GLY A 295 28.80 -4.28 1.49
CA GLY A 295 28.59 -2.98 2.17
C GLY A 295 27.13 -2.68 2.56
N GLN A 296 26.21 -3.65 2.44
CA GLN A 296 24.79 -3.36 2.48
C GLN A 296 24.26 -3.41 3.91
N THR A 297 23.44 -2.42 4.25
CA THR A 297 22.64 -2.39 5.47
C THR A 297 21.20 -2.07 5.17
N ALA A 298 20.33 -2.32 6.14
CA ALA A 298 18.92 -1.97 6.04
C ALA A 298 18.43 -1.30 7.33
N ARG A 299 17.38 -0.50 7.22
CA ARG A 299 16.73 0.16 8.37
C ARG A 299 15.26 0.37 8.03
N LYS A 300 14.37 -0.25 8.80
CA LYS A 300 12.93 0.10 8.76
C LYS A 300 12.74 1.40 9.53
N ILE A 301 12.17 2.40 8.86
CA ILE A 301 11.88 3.73 9.40
C ILE A 301 10.36 3.95 9.43
N GLY A 302 9.87 4.65 10.45
CA GLY A 302 8.45 5.02 10.57
C GLY A 302 8.09 6.24 9.75
N LEU A 303 8.59 6.31 8.51
CA LEU A 303 8.20 7.31 7.52
C LEU A 303 7.74 6.57 6.26
N PRO A 304 6.51 6.82 5.79
CA PRO A 304 6.03 6.28 4.52
C PRO A 304 6.84 6.87 3.35
N ILE A 305 6.85 6.17 2.21
CA ILE A 305 7.66 6.58 1.05
C ILE A 305 7.09 7.84 0.39
N GLU A 306 5.81 8.09 0.61
CA GLU A 306 5.07 9.26 0.17
C GLU A 306 5.60 10.54 0.83
N ASP A 307 5.89 10.48 2.13
CA ASP A 307 6.50 11.60 2.85
C ASP A 307 7.92 11.89 2.33
N LEU A 308 8.66 10.85 1.95
CA LEU A 308 9.99 11.02 1.36
C LEU A 308 9.94 11.78 0.03
N ALA A 309 8.93 11.52 -0.82
CA ALA A 309 8.82 12.16 -2.13
C ALA A 309 8.78 13.69 -2.03
N THR A 310 8.22 14.22 -0.95
CA THR A 310 8.15 15.67 -0.68
C THR A 310 9.19 16.17 0.32
N PHE A 311 10.01 15.27 0.88
CA PHE A 311 11.00 15.60 1.90
C PHE A 311 12.22 16.28 1.28
N ASP A 312 12.54 17.49 1.76
CA ASP A 312 13.80 18.16 1.42
C ASP A 312 14.91 17.68 2.38
N GLY A 313 15.77 16.78 1.90
CA GLY A 313 16.79 16.16 2.73
C GLY A 313 18.03 15.68 2.01
N TYR A 314 18.98 15.17 2.77
CA TYR A 314 20.18 14.53 2.25
C TYR A 314 20.69 13.41 3.16
N VAL A 315 21.44 12.47 2.59
CA VAL A 315 22.13 11.40 3.32
C VAL A 315 23.61 11.74 3.47
N ASN A 316 24.12 11.57 4.68
CA ASN A 316 25.56 11.55 4.97
C ASN A 316 26.00 10.15 5.34
N VAL A 317 27.16 9.75 4.85
CA VAL A 317 27.90 8.57 5.29
C VAL A 317 29.23 9.03 5.84
N HIS A 318 29.54 8.65 7.07
CA HIS A 318 30.72 9.10 7.80
C HIS A 318 31.88 8.09 7.71
N GLU A 319 33.11 8.58 7.86
CA GLU A 319 34.32 7.77 7.75
C GLU A 319 34.37 6.64 8.79
N SER A 320 34.13 6.97 10.06
CA SER A 320 34.13 5.99 11.16
C SER A 320 33.46 6.56 12.41
N PRO A 321 33.19 5.74 13.45
CA PRO A 321 32.76 6.27 14.74
C PRO A 321 33.78 7.22 15.38
N ALA A 322 35.08 7.03 15.12
CA ALA A 322 36.14 7.95 15.58
C ALA A 322 36.14 9.28 14.80
N ASN A 323 35.75 9.25 13.52
CA ASN A 323 35.87 10.36 12.58
C ASN A 323 34.50 10.80 12.02
N LEU A 324 33.51 11.00 12.90
CA LEU A 324 32.16 11.44 12.49
C LEU A 324 32.14 12.81 11.77
N GLY A 325 33.16 13.65 11.96
CA GLY A 325 33.28 14.92 11.24
C GLY A 325 33.62 14.75 9.75
N ASN A 326 34.12 13.58 9.34
CA ASN A 326 34.54 13.32 7.98
C ASN A 326 33.45 12.56 7.23
N VAL A 327 32.81 13.22 6.26
CA VAL A 327 31.83 12.60 5.36
C VAL A 327 32.58 11.96 4.20
N VAL A 328 32.28 10.69 3.90
CA VAL A 328 32.90 9.91 2.82
C VAL A 328 31.99 9.72 1.61
N ALA A 329 30.67 9.73 1.82
CA ALA A 329 29.65 9.69 0.78
C ALA A 329 28.49 10.64 1.15
N GLN A 330 27.90 11.31 0.16
CA GLN A 330 26.79 12.23 0.38
C GLN A 330 25.89 12.34 -0.85
N GLY A 331 24.59 12.54 -0.66
CA GLY A 331 23.64 12.82 -1.74
C GLY A 331 22.32 13.39 -1.23
N ASN A 332 21.73 14.30 -2.00
CA ASN A 332 20.38 14.80 -1.80
C ASN A 332 19.33 13.68 -2.03
N ILE A 333 18.17 13.77 -1.37
CA ILE A 333 17.07 12.80 -1.47
C ILE A 333 15.71 13.51 -1.41
N GLY A 334 14.67 12.87 -1.92
CA GLY A 334 13.31 13.41 -1.89
C GLY A 334 13.13 14.59 -2.85
N ALA A 335 12.49 15.66 -2.39
CA ALA A 335 12.06 16.79 -3.24
C ALA A 335 13.21 17.57 -3.90
N ASN A 336 14.44 17.44 -3.40
CA ASN A 336 15.63 18.17 -3.89
C ASN A 336 16.58 17.30 -4.75
N ALA A 337 16.15 16.09 -5.13
CA ALA A 337 16.93 15.17 -5.96
C ALA A 337 16.06 14.36 -6.92
N GLU A 338 16.60 14.09 -8.11
CA GLU A 338 16.03 13.09 -9.01
C GLU A 338 16.48 11.69 -8.56
N GLY A 339 15.52 10.80 -8.32
CA GLY A 339 15.77 9.40 -7.99
C GLY A 339 15.51 8.47 -9.16
N THR A 340 16.09 7.27 -9.10
CA THR A 340 15.81 6.18 -10.04
C THR A 340 14.71 5.28 -9.48
N GLU A 341 13.60 5.14 -10.21
CA GLU A 341 12.47 4.29 -9.81
C GLU A 341 12.72 2.81 -10.08
N GLY A 342 12.10 1.95 -9.29
CA GLY A 342 12.14 0.50 -9.50
C GLY A 342 10.87 -0.22 -9.01
N PRO A 343 10.77 -1.54 -9.28
CA PRO A 343 9.54 -2.30 -9.04
C PRO A 343 9.18 -2.50 -7.56
N GLY A 344 10.10 -2.25 -6.61
CA GLY A 344 9.90 -2.57 -5.20
C GLY A 344 10.38 -3.97 -4.82
N LEU A 345 10.26 -4.29 -3.53
CA LEU A 345 10.34 -5.66 -3.05
C LEU A 345 8.93 -6.27 -3.05
N ASP A 346 8.84 -7.55 -3.40
CA ASP A 346 7.61 -8.33 -3.30
C ASP A 346 7.39 -8.74 -1.84
N PHE A 347 6.94 -7.79 -1.03
CA PHE A 347 6.72 -8.01 0.39
C PHE A 347 5.57 -9.00 0.61
N VAL A 348 5.74 -9.93 1.56
CA VAL A 348 4.61 -10.74 2.03
C VAL A 348 3.67 -9.88 2.89
N ASP A 349 2.36 -10.07 2.76
CA ASP A 349 1.34 -9.28 3.48
C ASP A 349 1.36 -9.51 4.99
N ASN A 350 1.41 -10.78 5.42
CA ASN A 350 1.39 -11.19 6.83
C ASN A 350 2.79 -11.58 7.30
N ARG A 351 3.70 -10.61 7.38
CA ARG A 351 5.10 -10.82 7.75
C ARG A 351 5.23 -11.48 9.11
N ARG A 352 5.86 -12.65 9.14
CA ARG A 352 6.21 -13.35 10.38
C ARG A 352 7.42 -12.70 11.02
N ALA A 353 7.53 -12.81 12.35
CA ALA A 353 8.72 -12.37 13.05
C ALA A 353 9.00 -13.18 14.33
N THR A 354 10.28 -13.42 14.60
CA THR A 354 10.76 -14.08 15.83
C THR A 354 11.85 -13.22 16.45
N THR A 355 11.84 -13.09 17.78
CA THR A 355 12.86 -12.36 18.53
C THR A 355 13.58 -13.32 19.48
N TYR A 356 14.91 -13.28 19.45
CA TYR A 356 15.81 -14.09 20.28
C TYR A 356 16.59 -13.19 21.23
N PRO A 357 16.80 -13.60 22.49
CA PRO A 357 17.58 -12.81 23.45
C PRO A 357 19.09 -12.91 23.18
N LEU A 358 19.81 -11.81 23.39
CA LEU A 358 21.26 -11.77 23.52
C LEU A 358 21.61 -11.61 25.00
N GLN A 359 22.45 -12.51 25.50
CA GLN A 359 22.95 -12.49 26.86
C GLN A 359 24.21 -11.66 26.98
N ALA A 360 24.29 -10.86 28.05
CA ALA A 360 25.47 -10.09 28.38
C ALA A 360 26.66 -11.01 28.69
N ARG A 361 27.84 -10.64 28.18
CA ARG A 361 29.09 -11.35 28.43
C ARG A 361 30.18 -10.36 28.78
N ALA A 362 30.77 -10.49 29.97
CA ALA A 362 31.93 -9.68 30.32
C ALA A 362 33.11 -9.98 29.39
N THR A 363 33.87 -8.95 29.05
CA THR A 363 35.00 -9.06 28.11
C THR A 363 36.12 -8.08 28.49
N ASP A 364 37.35 -8.39 28.07
CA ASP A 364 38.51 -7.51 28.25
C ASP A 364 38.54 -6.33 27.25
N GLY A 365 37.46 -6.16 26.48
CA GLY A 365 37.27 -5.05 25.55
C GLY A 365 37.18 -3.71 26.25
N SER A 366 37.35 -2.64 25.48
CA SER A 366 37.31 -1.27 25.99
C SER A 366 35.88 -0.72 26.05
N VAL A 367 34.98 -1.29 25.24
CA VAL A 367 33.59 -0.87 25.10
C VAL A 367 32.66 -1.95 25.64
N LEU A 368 31.68 -1.55 26.45
CA LEU A 368 30.68 -2.43 27.05
C LEU A 368 31.32 -3.68 27.72
N SER A 369 32.44 -3.48 28.41
CA SER A 369 33.27 -4.56 28.98
C SER A 369 32.56 -5.40 30.05
N GLY A 370 31.54 -4.85 30.71
CA GLY A 370 30.65 -5.59 31.61
C GLY A 370 29.65 -6.51 30.91
N GLY A 371 29.58 -6.45 29.57
CA GLY A 371 28.51 -7.04 28.78
C GLY A 371 27.27 -6.15 28.71
N VAL A 372 26.43 -6.39 27.70
CA VAL A 372 25.09 -5.79 27.59
C VAL A 372 24.11 -6.84 27.08
N THR A 373 22.88 -6.82 27.56
CA THR A 373 21.80 -7.63 26.98
C THR A 373 21.32 -7.01 25.67
N GLY A 374 20.49 -7.74 24.95
CA GLY A 374 19.87 -7.22 23.75
C GLY A 374 18.98 -8.26 23.10
N THR A 375 18.61 -8.00 21.87
CA THR A 375 17.77 -8.91 21.09
C THR A 375 18.23 -9.02 19.65
N VAL A 376 17.89 -10.14 19.00
CA VAL A 376 17.96 -10.34 17.56
C VAL A 376 16.56 -10.69 17.06
N ARG A 377 16.00 -9.86 16.20
CA ARG A 377 14.70 -10.04 15.57
C ARG A 377 14.88 -10.42 14.10
N PHE A 378 14.26 -11.52 13.71
CA PHE A 378 14.05 -11.90 12.31
C PHE A 378 12.65 -11.45 11.90
N GLU A 379 12.53 -10.72 10.80
CA GLU A 379 11.26 -10.31 10.20
C GLU A 379 11.26 -10.70 8.73
N GLU A 380 10.28 -11.50 8.34
CA GLU A 380 10.09 -11.94 6.95
C GLU A 380 9.83 -10.72 6.06
N LEU A 381 10.57 -10.60 4.96
CA LEU A 381 10.34 -9.54 3.97
C LEU A 381 9.65 -10.13 2.74
N THR A 382 10.33 -11.07 2.09
CA THR A 382 9.88 -11.74 0.86
C THR A 382 10.00 -13.26 1.04
N GLY A 383 9.59 -14.04 0.04
CA GLY A 383 9.76 -15.50 0.07
C GLY A 383 11.22 -15.98 0.20
N SER A 384 12.22 -15.12 -0.05
CA SER A 384 13.65 -15.48 -0.01
C SER A 384 14.52 -14.50 0.79
N GLN A 385 13.93 -13.50 1.44
CA GLN A 385 14.67 -12.47 2.16
C GLN A 385 14.09 -12.22 3.54
N THR A 386 14.97 -12.06 4.52
CA THR A 386 14.62 -11.81 5.92
C THR A 386 15.40 -10.60 6.43
N LEU A 387 14.70 -9.65 7.04
CA LEU A 387 15.32 -8.56 7.78
C LEU A 387 15.80 -9.06 9.13
N VAL A 388 17.10 -9.06 9.35
CA VAL A 388 17.71 -9.36 10.64
C VAL A 388 18.07 -8.04 11.31
N THR A 389 17.44 -7.76 12.46
CA THR A 389 17.72 -6.60 13.29
C THR A 389 18.26 -7.04 14.62
N TYR A 390 19.37 -6.49 15.08
CA TYR A 390 19.78 -6.64 16.47
C TYR A 390 19.82 -5.28 17.18
N SER A 391 19.49 -5.27 18.46
CA SER A 391 19.45 -4.09 19.31
C SER A 391 20.07 -4.41 20.67
N LEU A 392 20.77 -3.45 21.26
CA LEU A 392 21.43 -3.57 22.55
C LEU A 392 20.69 -2.76 23.61
N ASP A 393 20.54 -3.32 24.82
CA ASP A 393 19.81 -2.69 25.92
C ASP A 393 20.69 -1.66 26.66
N THR A 394 21.09 -0.61 25.95
CA THR A 394 22.00 0.43 26.46
C THR A 394 21.29 1.57 27.19
N GLY A 395 19.95 1.57 27.24
CA GLY A 395 19.16 2.69 27.80
C GLY A 395 19.28 3.98 27.00
N GLY A 396 19.57 3.87 25.70
CA GLY A 396 19.91 4.97 24.80
C GLY A 396 20.92 4.49 23.76
N SER A 397 21.91 5.32 23.43
CA SER A 397 23.00 4.93 22.52
C SER A 397 24.12 4.16 23.24
N VAL A 398 25.01 3.51 22.48
CA VAL A 398 26.21 2.87 23.06
C VAL A 398 27.08 3.89 23.79
N ASN A 399 27.23 5.11 23.25
CA ASN A 399 27.91 6.22 23.92
C ASN A 399 27.28 6.60 25.28
N SER A 400 25.98 6.39 25.44
CA SER A 400 25.26 6.68 26.69
C SER A 400 25.51 5.62 27.76
N ALA A 401 25.77 4.37 27.33
CA ALA A 401 26.09 3.25 28.22
C ALA A 401 27.57 3.18 28.62
N THR A 402 28.44 3.99 28.02
CA THR A 402 29.88 4.06 28.31
C THR A 402 30.28 5.36 28.98
N SER A 403 31.44 5.39 29.64
CA SER A 403 31.96 6.60 30.31
C SER A 403 32.63 7.61 29.37
N GLY A 404 32.37 7.54 28.05
CA GLY A 404 33.05 8.35 27.04
C GLY A 404 32.65 7.98 25.61
N ALA A 405 33.14 8.76 24.65
CA ALA A 405 32.91 8.54 23.23
C ALA A 405 33.50 7.21 22.78
N VAL A 406 32.69 6.41 22.09
CA VAL A 406 33.10 5.12 21.53
C VAL A 406 33.53 5.32 20.10
N GLU A 407 34.80 5.02 19.84
CA GLU A 407 35.48 5.27 18.56
C GLU A 407 35.51 4.03 17.66
N VAL A 408 35.02 2.89 18.16
CA VAL A 408 35.03 1.59 17.47
C VAL A 408 33.61 1.08 17.29
N ALA A 409 33.39 0.28 16.24
CA ALA A 409 32.06 -0.22 15.91
C ALA A 409 31.66 -1.44 16.74
N GLN A 410 30.35 -1.66 16.86
CA GLN A 410 29.79 -2.86 17.48
C GLN A 410 29.18 -3.72 16.38
N ILE A 411 29.90 -4.79 16.01
CA ILE A 411 29.59 -5.61 14.83
C ILE A 411 28.90 -6.90 15.25
N GLY A 412 27.82 -7.25 14.55
CA GLY A 412 27.13 -8.52 14.70
C GLY A 412 27.54 -9.55 13.66
N HIS A 413 27.63 -10.82 14.07
CA HIS A 413 27.75 -11.96 13.16
C HIS A 413 26.84 -13.11 13.58
N ILE A 414 26.27 -13.81 12.61
CA ILE A 414 25.67 -15.13 12.76
C ILE A 414 26.77 -16.19 12.55
N HIS A 415 26.84 -17.12 13.50
CA HIS A 415 27.78 -18.23 13.54
C HIS A 415 27.03 -19.57 13.47
N GLU A 416 27.75 -20.60 13.05
CA GLU A 416 27.29 -21.99 13.03
C GLU A 416 27.16 -22.58 14.44
N ASN A 417 26.23 -23.53 14.62
CA ASN A 417 25.99 -24.30 15.85
C ASN A 417 25.46 -23.44 17.02
N SER A 418 25.46 -23.99 18.23
CA SER A 418 25.16 -23.25 19.46
C SER A 418 26.35 -22.43 19.97
N VAL A 419 26.06 -21.43 20.82
CA VAL A 419 27.04 -20.67 21.61
C VAL A 419 28.04 -21.59 22.31
N GLN A 420 27.58 -22.70 22.90
CA GLN A 420 28.39 -23.63 23.68
C GLN A 420 29.36 -24.44 22.79
N GLN A 421 28.90 -24.83 21.60
CA GLN A 421 29.71 -25.56 20.63
C GLN A 421 30.70 -24.63 19.91
N GLY A 422 30.30 -23.37 19.73
CA GLY A 422 31.01 -22.42 18.90
C GLY A 422 30.96 -22.81 17.42
N GLY A 423 31.51 -21.94 16.58
CA GLY A 423 31.45 -22.13 15.13
C GLY A 423 32.07 -20.97 14.37
N SER A 424 32.31 -21.19 13.08
CA SER A 424 32.75 -20.12 12.18
C SER A 424 31.58 -19.17 11.90
N ILE A 425 31.88 -17.97 11.42
CA ILE A 425 30.86 -17.10 10.83
C ILE A 425 30.27 -17.83 9.63
N VAL A 426 28.95 -17.86 9.52
CA VAL A 426 28.26 -18.55 8.42
C VAL A 426 28.70 -17.92 7.09
N SER A 427 29.25 -18.75 6.19
CA SER A 427 29.63 -18.34 4.84
C SER A 427 28.74 -18.95 3.75
N GLY A 428 27.87 -19.88 4.14
CA GLY A 428 26.80 -20.48 3.33
C GLY A 428 25.86 -21.28 4.26
N PRO A 429 24.57 -21.46 3.90
CA PRO A 429 23.94 -21.11 2.62
C PRO A 429 23.65 -19.60 2.46
N PHE A 430 23.79 -18.81 3.51
CA PHE A 430 23.69 -17.35 3.51
C PHE A 430 24.94 -16.71 4.15
N SER A 431 25.08 -15.38 4.02
CA SER A 431 26.16 -14.64 4.68
C SER A 431 25.79 -14.32 6.13
N GLY A 432 26.59 -14.76 7.09
CA GLY A 432 26.41 -14.46 8.52
C GLY A 432 26.90 -13.08 8.93
N TYR A 433 27.42 -12.25 8.03
CA TYR A 433 27.81 -10.88 8.36
C TYR A 433 26.58 -10.01 8.58
N LEU A 434 26.49 -9.33 9.72
CA LEU A 434 25.46 -8.31 9.95
C LEU A 434 26.08 -6.91 9.80
N GLY A 435 25.22 -5.90 9.92
CA GLY A 435 25.66 -4.50 10.00
C GLY A 435 26.39 -4.19 11.30
N SER A 436 26.55 -2.90 11.58
CA SER A 436 27.16 -2.41 12.80
C SER A 436 26.29 -1.36 13.47
N VAL A 437 26.32 -1.31 14.80
CA VAL A 437 25.65 -0.25 15.55
C VAL A 437 26.54 0.99 15.52
N ALA A 438 25.98 2.12 15.05
CA ALA A 438 26.62 3.41 15.23
C ALA A 438 26.58 3.76 16.73
N PRO A 439 27.70 4.13 17.37
CA PRO A 439 27.68 4.38 18.81
C PRO A 439 26.83 5.58 19.25
N THR A 440 26.48 6.45 18.31
CA THR A 440 25.59 7.60 18.48
C THR A 440 24.12 7.28 18.24
N ASP A 441 23.77 6.15 17.63
CA ASP A 441 22.37 5.80 17.34
C ASP A 441 21.60 5.61 18.66
N PRO A 442 20.56 6.42 18.93
CA PRO A 442 19.79 6.34 20.18
C PRO A 442 19.04 5.02 20.35
N ALA A 443 18.83 4.26 19.27
CA ALA A 443 18.19 2.94 19.33
C ALA A 443 19.20 1.79 19.50
N ALA A 444 20.51 2.09 19.50
CA ALA A 444 21.61 1.12 19.60
C ALA A 444 21.36 -0.16 18.79
N ARG A 445 20.92 0.00 17.53
CA ARG A 445 20.47 -1.10 16.68
C ARG A 445 21.12 -1.07 15.32
N SER A 446 21.17 -2.24 14.69
CA SER A 446 21.59 -2.39 13.31
C SER A 446 20.75 -3.46 12.64
N SER A 447 20.47 -3.28 11.36
CA SER A 447 19.76 -4.26 10.56
C SER A 447 20.41 -4.51 9.21
N ARG A 448 20.18 -5.70 8.67
CA ARG A 448 20.59 -6.11 7.32
C ARG A 448 19.54 -7.05 6.75
N ILE A 449 19.33 -6.99 5.44
CA ILE A 449 18.58 -8.01 4.70
C ILE A 449 19.53 -9.19 4.48
N ILE A 450 19.10 -10.37 4.94
CA ILE A 450 19.79 -11.63 4.67
C ILE A 450 19.04 -12.34 3.55
N GLU A 451 19.78 -12.73 2.51
CA GLU A 451 19.30 -13.50 1.35
C GLU A 451 19.03 -14.97 1.73
N ALA A 452 18.10 -15.15 2.66
CA ALA A 452 17.55 -16.43 3.09
C ALA A 452 16.09 -16.25 3.48
N SER A 453 15.27 -17.27 3.22
CA SER A 453 13.88 -17.25 3.65
C SER A 453 13.78 -17.24 5.18
N TYR A 454 12.65 -16.75 5.69
CA TYR A 454 12.40 -16.71 7.12
C TYR A 454 12.43 -18.12 7.74
N ASP A 455 11.91 -19.13 7.04
CA ASP A 455 11.94 -20.52 7.47
C ASP A 455 13.36 -21.10 7.49
N ASP A 456 14.20 -20.76 6.52
CA ASP A 456 15.60 -21.19 6.51
C ASP A 456 16.37 -20.63 7.72
N LEU A 457 16.19 -19.34 8.04
CA LEU A 457 16.87 -18.72 9.17
C LEU A 457 16.34 -19.17 10.52
N THR A 458 15.02 -19.33 10.67
CA THR A 458 14.42 -19.81 11.92
C THR A 458 14.64 -21.31 12.13
N GLY A 459 14.86 -22.08 11.07
CA GLY A 459 15.26 -23.49 11.14
C GLY A 459 16.77 -23.71 11.27
N TYR A 460 17.60 -22.66 11.19
CA TYR A 460 19.05 -22.79 11.24
C TYR A 460 19.57 -22.99 12.68
N ASP A 461 20.51 -23.91 12.88
CA ASP A 461 21.23 -24.10 14.14
C ASP A 461 22.41 -23.12 14.19
N GLY A 462 22.21 -21.96 14.80
CA GLY A 462 23.20 -20.89 14.83
C GLY A 462 23.17 -20.04 16.11
N TYR A 463 24.13 -19.14 16.23
CA TYR A 463 24.14 -18.14 17.29
C TYR A 463 24.65 -16.79 16.79
N VAL A 464 24.25 -15.72 17.45
CA VAL A 464 24.73 -14.37 17.16
C VAL A 464 25.76 -13.95 18.20
N ASN A 465 26.86 -13.35 17.74
CA ASN A 465 27.83 -12.63 18.56
C ASN A 465 27.79 -11.15 18.20
N ILE A 466 27.77 -10.29 19.21
CA ILE A 466 28.06 -8.86 19.07
C ILE A 466 29.39 -8.58 19.77
N HIS A 467 30.29 -7.92 19.06
CA HIS A 467 31.63 -7.65 19.55
C HIS A 467 32.14 -6.28 19.13
N GLU A 468 33.14 -5.79 19.87
CA GLU A 468 33.94 -4.63 19.49
C GLU A 468 34.68 -4.91 18.18
N ALA A 469 34.68 -3.96 17.25
CA ALA A 469 35.50 -4.01 16.05
C ALA A 469 36.98 -3.86 16.43
N VAL A 470 37.79 -4.84 16.03
CA VAL A 470 39.25 -4.79 16.20
C VAL A 470 39.90 -4.97 14.83
N ALA A 471 40.92 -4.16 14.54
CA ALA A 471 41.74 -4.31 13.35
C ALA A 471 42.47 -5.67 13.39
N ASP A 472 42.12 -6.54 12.44
CA ASP A 472 42.67 -7.86 12.07
C ASP A 472 42.98 -8.90 13.19
N ASP A 473 42.67 -10.16 12.85
CA ASP A 473 43.07 -11.44 13.48
C ASP A 473 42.59 -11.75 14.90
N ARG A 474 42.18 -10.73 15.67
CA ARG A 474 41.68 -10.93 17.04
C ARG A 474 40.19 -11.24 16.96
N ARG A 475 39.80 -12.43 17.44
CA ARG A 475 38.40 -12.72 17.80
C ARG A 475 37.94 -11.57 18.70
N GLY A 476 37.03 -10.73 18.19
CA GLY A 476 36.64 -9.49 18.85
C GLY A 476 36.18 -9.72 20.28
N PHE A 477 36.23 -8.67 21.09
CA PHE A 477 35.73 -8.70 22.46
C PHE A 477 34.21 -8.85 22.45
N VAL A 478 33.72 -10.10 22.43
CA VAL A 478 32.28 -10.43 22.42
C VAL A 478 31.68 -10.04 23.76
N PHE A 479 30.78 -9.08 23.73
CA PHE A 479 30.11 -8.55 24.92
C PHE A 479 28.61 -8.91 24.99
N ALA A 480 28.04 -9.43 23.90
CA ALA A 480 26.69 -9.98 23.86
C ALA A 480 26.62 -11.18 22.91
N GLN A 481 25.91 -12.25 23.30
CA GLN A 481 25.75 -13.43 22.45
C GLN A 481 24.45 -14.20 22.74
N GLY A 482 23.91 -14.92 21.76
CA GLY A 482 22.70 -15.73 21.97
C GLY A 482 22.42 -16.70 20.84
N ASN A 483 21.90 -17.87 21.19
CA ASN A 483 21.40 -18.87 20.23
C ASN A 483 20.19 -18.33 19.45
N ILE A 484 20.08 -18.72 18.18
CA ILE A 484 19.01 -18.31 17.26
C ILE A 484 18.52 -19.51 16.43
N GLY A 485 17.32 -19.39 15.88
CA GLY A 485 16.76 -20.42 15.03
C GLY A 485 16.47 -21.72 15.78
N ALA A 486 16.84 -22.88 15.21
CA ALA A 486 16.44 -24.20 15.72
C ALA A 486 17.05 -24.56 17.08
N ASN A 487 18.14 -23.91 17.48
CA ASN A 487 18.79 -24.11 18.78
C ASN A 487 18.43 -23.02 19.81
N ALA A 488 17.52 -22.11 19.45
CA ALA A 488 17.05 -21.08 20.36
C ALA A 488 16.43 -21.75 21.60
N GLY A 489 16.95 -21.41 22.79
CA GLY A 489 16.59 -22.05 24.06
C GLY A 489 17.53 -23.19 24.49
N SER A 490 18.34 -23.77 23.59
CA SER A 490 19.32 -24.82 23.91
C SER A 490 20.62 -24.30 24.56
N GLY A 491 20.71 -23.00 24.79
CA GLY A 491 21.94 -22.34 25.27
C GLY A 491 21.70 -21.12 26.14
N GLY A 492 20.51 -20.97 26.72
CA GLY A 492 20.32 -20.03 27.81
C GLY A 492 21.24 -20.44 28.96
N SER A 493 22.03 -19.49 29.47
CA SER A 493 22.72 -19.61 30.77
C SER A 493 21.97 -20.54 31.71
N SER A 494 22.66 -21.53 32.28
CA SER A 494 22.16 -22.37 33.37
C SER A 494 21.93 -21.57 34.67
N GLY A 495 21.86 -20.23 34.60
CA GLY A 495 21.57 -19.33 35.69
C GLY A 495 20.37 -18.45 35.34
N ALA A 496 19.44 -18.34 36.28
CA ALA A 496 18.31 -17.43 36.17
C ALA A 496 18.74 -15.95 36.25
N ASP A 497 17.98 -15.08 35.58
CA ASP A 497 18.10 -13.63 35.72
C ASP A 497 17.66 -13.17 37.12
N VAL A 498 16.68 -13.88 37.71
CA VAL A 498 16.18 -13.64 39.06
C VAL A 498 16.01 -14.97 39.78
N THR A 499 16.61 -15.08 40.97
CA THR A 499 16.38 -16.23 41.87
C THR A 499 15.53 -15.81 43.05
N ILE A 500 14.42 -16.51 43.26
CA ILE A 500 13.51 -16.37 44.40
C ILE A 500 13.69 -17.61 45.27
N THR A 501 14.16 -17.41 46.50
CA THR A 501 14.28 -18.49 47.48
C THR A 501 13.05 -18.49 48.37
N VAL A 502 12.32 -19.60 48.35
CA VAL A 502 11.13 -19.83 49.17
C VAL A 502 11.41 -20.88 50.27
N ASP A 503 10.85 -20.65 51.44
CA ASP A 503 10.81 -21.58 52.57
C ASP A 503 9.34 -21.74 53.03
N ASN A 504 9.09 -22.61 54.00
CA ASN A 504 7.74 -22.92 54.46
C ASN A 504 7.48 -22.53 55.92
N VAL A 505 6.33 -21.91 56.18
CA VAL A 505 5.78 -21.78 57.54
C VAL A 505 4.92 -23.01 57.81
N GLY A 506 5.57 -24.13 58.12
CA GLY A 506 4.89 -25.41 58.29
C GLY A 506 4.12 -25.81 57.03
N ASN A 507 2.83 -26.11 57.15
CA ASN A 507 1.95 -26.37 56.00
C ASN A 507 0.95 -25.24 55.72
N SER A 508 1.12 -24.09 56.39
CA SER A 508 0.16 -22.99 56.33
C SER A 508 0.50 -21.91 55.32
N ALA A 509 1.78 -21.68 55.00
CA ALA A 509 2.18 -20.65 54.05
C ALA A 509 3.57 -20.87 53.44
N TRP A 510 3.79 -20.30 52.26
CA TRP A 510 5.09 -19.98 51.69
C TRP A 510 5.66 -18.70 52.30
N GLU A 511 6.96 -18.65 52.54
CA GLU A 511 7.70 -17.45 52.91
C GLU A 511 8.83 -17.22 51.90
N VAL A 512 8.95 -16.01 51.34
CA VAL A 512 10.10 -15.66 50.48
C VAL A 512 11.24 -15.18 51.37
N THR A 513 12.30 -15.98 51.47
CA THR A 513 13.46 -15.69 52.34
C THR A 513 14.57 -14.92 51.63
N GLY A 514 14.54 -14.86 50.29
CA GLY A 514 15.54 -14.13 49.51
C GLY A 514 15.11 -13.92 48.06
N VAL A 515 15.51 -12.77 47.51
CA VAL A 515 15.44 -12.49 46.07
C VAL A 515 16.80 -11.95 45.64
N SER A 516 17.37 -12.50 44.57
CA SER A 516 18.58 -12.02 43.92
C SER A 516 18.32 -11.77 42.43
N GLY A 517 19.06 -10.84 41.82
CA GLY A 517 18.92 -10.50 40.41
C GLY A 517 17.88 -9.41 40.08
N ALA A 518 16.92 -9.14 40.97
CA ALA A 518 15.99 -8.00 40.84
C ALA A 518 15.43 -7.55 42.20
N SER A 519 14.88 -6.33 42.26
CA SER A 519 14.16 -5.79 43.42
C SER A 519 12.66 -5.70 43.15
N GLY A 520 11.82 -5.78 44.19
CA GLY A 520 10.36 -5.62 44.05
C GLY A 520 9.62 -6.85 43.53
N VAL A 521 10.33 -7.96 43.32
CA VAL A 521 9.77 -9.22 42.78
C VAL A 521 8.83 -9.92 43.76
N ALA A 522 9.05 -9.78 45.07
CA ALA A 522 8.22 -10.42 46.08
C ALA A 522 7.91 -9.46 47.23
N GLY A 523 6.68 -9.52 47.74
CA GLY A 523 6.28 -8.86 48.99
C GLY A 523 6.85 -9.55 50.24
N SER A 524 6.56 -8.99 51.41
CA SER A 524 6.91 -9.57 52.72
C SER A 524 5.71 -10.25 53.40
N GLY A 525 5.95 -11.27 54.21
CA GLY A 525 4.92 -11.99 54.98
C GLY A 525 4.54 -13.33 54.37
N ASP A 526 3.54 -13.98 54.96
CA ASP A 526 3.03 -15.28 54.53
C ASP A 526 2.35 -15.20 53.16
N ASN A 527 2.66 -16.12 52.26
CA ASN A 527 2.13 -16.22 50.90
C ASN A 527 2.21 -14.89 50.10
N PRO A 528 3.41 -14.30 49.95
CA PRO A 528 3.53 -12.98 49.34
C PRO A 528 3.17 -13.02 47.85
N SER A 529 2.64 -11.91 47.31
CA SER A 529 2.48 -11.79 45.86
C SER A 529 3.85 -11.74 45.18
N LEU A 530 4.00 -12.48 44.08
CA LEU A 530 5.15 -12.38 43.18
C LEU A 530 4.81 -11.45 42.02
N THR A 531 5.72 -10.55 41.67
CA THR A 531 5.61 -9.65 40.52
C THR A 531 6.70 -10.03 39.52
N LEU A 532 6.29 -10.62 38.39
CA LEU A 532 7.18 -11.20 37.38
C LEU A 532 7.11 -10.39 36.08
N GLU A 533 8.23 -10.26 35.39
CA GLU A 533 8.36 -9.50 34.15
C GLU A 533 8.50 -10.44 32.96
N THR A 534 7.70 -10.21 31.92
CA THR A 534 7.73 -11.02 30.71
C THR A 534 9.10 -10.96 30.03
N GLY A 535 9.63 -12.12 29.64
CA GLY A 535 10.93 -12.26 28.99
C GLY A 535 12.10 -12.58 29.93
N LYS A 536 11.93 -12.48 31.26
CA LYS A 536 12.95 -12.85 32.24
C LYS A 536 12.94 -14.34 32.57
N ARG A 537 14.12 -14.90 32.86
CA ARG A 537 14.30 -16.26 33.37
C ARG A 537 14.34 -16.24 34.90
N TYR A 538 13.40 -16.94 35.51
CA TYR A 538 13.26 -17.07 36.96
C TYR A 538 13.73 -18.42 37.44
N ARG A 539 14.31 -18.43 38.64
CA ARG A 539 14.60 -19.63 39.45
C ARG A 539 13.80 -19.55 40.73
N ILE A 540 13.08 -20.62 41.07
CA ILE A 540 12.45 -20.81 42.38
C ILE A 540 13.25 -21.87 43.15
N ASP A 541 14.05 -21.44 44.12
CA ASP A 541 14.74 -22.34 45.05
C ASP A 541 13.80 -22.70 46.20
N ASN A 542 13.41 -23.96 46.29
CA ASN A 542 12.45 -24.47 47.26
C ASN A 542 13.17 -25.11 48.45
N ASN A 543 13.50 -24.28 49.45
CA ASN A 543 14.11 -24.73 50.70
C ASN A 543 13.07 -25.31 51.69
N GLY A 544 11.78 -25.15 51.41
CA GLY A 544 10.67 -25.54 52.28
C GLY A 544 10.37 -27.04 52.31
N MET A 545 11.41 -27.89 52.22
CA MET A 545 11.31 -29.34 52.04
C MET A 545 10.48 -29.74 50.81
N ARG A 546 11.04 -29.52 49.62
CA ARG A 546 10.42 -29.79 48.30
C ARG A 546 9.57 -31.08 48.22
N SER A 547 10.02 -32.20 48.78
CA SER A 547 9.28 -33.47 48.72
C SER A 547 7.99 -33.51 49.55
N ALA A 548 7.87 -32.63 50.54
CA ALA A 548 6.66 -32.42 51.33
C ALA A 548 5.88 -31.18 50.87
N HIS A 549 6.56 -30.24 50.23
CA HIS A 549 5.98 -28.99 49.73
C HIS A 549 6.45 -28.69 48.31
N PRO A 550 6.01 -29.41 47.28
CA PRO A 550 6.36 -29.10 45.89
C PRO A 550 5.68 -27.80 45.44
N PHE A 551 6.42 -26.93 44.76
CA PHE A 551 5.95 -25.65 44.24
C PHE A 551 5.36 -25.81 42.83
N ALA A 552 4.27 -25.10 42.55
CA ALA A 552 3.66 -25.06 41.23
C ALA A 552 3.16 -23.65 40.87
N VAL A 553 3.06 -23.37 39.57
CA VAL A 553 2.43 -22.17 38.99
C VAL A 553 1.14 -22.60 38.30
N GLU A 554 0.06 -21.86 38.49
CA GLU A 554 -1.28 -22.27 38.04
C GLU A 554 -2.10 -21.10 37.45
N THR A 555 -3.16 -21.47 36.72
CA THR A 555 -4.09 -20.54 36.09
C THR A 555 -5.03 -19.84 37.09
N GLY A 556 -5.09 -20.35 38.32
CA GLY A 556 -5.95 -19.93 39.44
C GLY A 556 -5.93 -21.02 40.51
N THR A 557 -6.79 -20.95 41.54
CA THR A 557 -6.72 -21.81 42.75
C THR A 557 -7.32 -23.22 42.59
N ASP A 558 -7.40 -23.73 41.37
CA ASP A 558 -8.21 -24.92 41.03
C ASP A 558 -7.38 -26.17 40.68
N GLY A 559 -6.04 -26.10 40.78
CA GLY A 559 -5.12 -27.23 40.55
C GLY A 559 -4.77 -27.48 39.08
N ASP A 560 -5.06 -26.53 38.19
CA ASP A 560 -4.66 -26.54 36.78
C ASP A 560 -3.23 -25.98 36.63
N TYR A 561 -2.25 -26.85 36.86
CA TYR A 561 -0.84 -26.46 36.88
C TYR A 561 -0.27 -26.18 35.48
N LEU A 562 0.37 -25.03 35.35
CA LEU A 562 1.16 -24.61 34.19
C LEU A 562 2.59 -25.14 34.29
N LEU A 563 3.17 -25.07 35.50
CA LEU A 563 4.48 -25.61 35.89
C LEU A 563 4.34 -26.32 37.24
N ASN A 564 4.97 -27.47 37.45
CA ASN A 564 4.70 -28.35 38.58
C ASN A 564 5.93 -29.17 39.04
N GLN A 565 6.33 -29.01 40.32
CA GLN A 565 7.44 -29.77 40.91
C GLN A 565 7.11 -31.22 41.35
N ASP A 566 5.85 -31.67 41.25
CA ASP A 566 5.42 -33.03 41.65
C ASP A 566 4.54 -33.73 40.59
N GLY A 567 4.67 -33.31 39.34
CA GLY A 567 3.92 -33.86 38.21
C GLY A 567 4.20 -33.08 36.93
N ASP A 568 3.38 -33.29 35.90
CA ASP A 568 3.55 -32.57 34.63
C ASP A 568 2.71 -31.29 34.63
N GLY A 569 3.36 -30.16 34.34
CA GLY A 569 2.71 -28.89 34.03
C GLY A 569 2.36 -28.79 32.54
N SER A 570 1.23 -28.14 32.23
CA SER A 570 0.76 -28.03 30.83
C SER A 570 1.69 -27.24 29.90
N LEU A 571 2.61 -26.44 30.44
CA LEU A 571 3.50 -25.56 29.68
C LEU A 571 4.98 -25.94 29.76
N GLU A 572 5.35 -27.01 30.45
CA GLU A 572 6.76 -27.41 30.64
C GLU A 572 7.43 -27.88 29.33
N GLY A 573 6.65 -28.42 28.40
CA GLY A 573 7.13 -28.80 27.07
C GLY A 573 7.30 -27.63 26.09
N ASN A 574 6.94 -26.40 26.48
CA ASN A 574 7.09 -25.23 25.63
C ASN A 574 8.56 -24.78 25.59
N SER A 575 9.16 -24.83 24.39
CA SER A 575 10.57 -24.47 24.19
C SER A 575 10.92 -23.03 24.56
N GLY A 576 9.96 -22.10 24.46
CA GLY A 576 10.13 -20.70 24.87
C GLY A 576 10.16 -20.52 26.39
N ILE A 577 9.45 -21.38 27.13
CA ILE A 577 9.48 -21.38 28.60
C ILE A 577 10.76 -22.06 29.09
N SER A 578 11.25 -23.08 28.39
CA SER A 578 12.52 -23.74 28.72
C SER A 578 12.55 -24.12 30.21
N TYR A 579 11.56 -24.92 30.62
CA TYR A 579 11.43 -25.41 31.99
C TYR A 579 12.55 -26.41 32.31
N GLU A 580 13.20 -26.20 33.44
CA GLU A 580 14.23 -27.09 33.98
C GLU A 580 13.95 -27.31 35.47
N GLU A 581 14.09 -28.54 35.94
CA GLU A 581 13.90 -28.90 37.34
C GLU A 581 15.11 -29.68 37.85
N ASP A 582 15.56 -29.36 39.06
CA ASP A 582 16.60 -30.09 39.76
C ASP A 582 16.22 -30.36 41.24
N SER A 583 17.21 -30.76 42.05
CA SER A 583 17.00 -31.09 43.45
C SER A 583 16.67 -29.89 44.35
N GLU A 584 17.01 -28.68 43.92
CA GLU A 584 16.84 -27.44 44.68
C GLU A 584 15.57 -26.67 44.26
N GLY A 585 15.07 -26.88 43.03
CA GLY A 585 13.99 -26.01 42.54
C GLY A 585 13.63 -26.16 41.06
N ILE A 586 12.94 -25.13 40.54
CA ILE A 586 12.57 -25.00 39.12
C ILE A 586 13.12 -23.73 38.51
N THR A 587 13.49 -23.81 37.24
CA THR A 587 13.96 -22.69 36.42
C THR A 587 13.09 -22.59 35.17
N PHE A 588 12.61 -21.39 34.84
CA PHE A 588 11.76 -21.18 33.67
C PHE A 588 11.84 -19.73 33.17
N THR A 589 11.53 -19.52 31.90
CA THR A 589 11.35 -18.20 31.31
C THR A 589 9.89 -17.77 31.44
N TYR A 590 9.64 -16.61 32.03
CA TYR A 590 8.30 -16.02 32.15
C TYR A 590 7.89 -15.43 30.80
N THR A 591 7.47 -16.28 29.87
CA THR A 591 7.02 -15.86 28.53
C THR A 591 5.68 -15.16 28.57
N GLN A 592 5.30 -14.45 27.49
CA GLN A 592 3.95 -13.89 27.36
C GLN A 592 2.87 -14.98 27.51
N THR A 593 3.07 -16.16 26.90
CA THR A 593 2.16 -17.30 27.01
C THR A 593 1.95 -17.77 28.45
N LEU A 594 3.00 -17.72 29.28
CA LEU A 594 2.89 -18.04 30.70
C LEU A 594 2.23 -16.87 31.46
N ALA A 595 2.60 -15.63 31.15
CA ALA A 595 2.04 -14.42 31.78
C ALA A 595 0.54 -14.20 31.52
N ASP A 596 0.04 -14.65 30.36
CA ASP A 596 -1.38 -14.58 30.00
C ASP A 596 -2.24 -15.55 30.83
N GLN A 597 -1.62 -16.58 31.41
CA GLN A 597 -2.31 -17.67 32.09
C GLN A 597 -2.03 -17.71 33.59
N ALA A 598 -0.79 -17.43 34.02
CA ALA A 598 -0.38 -17.53 35.40
C ALA A 598 -1.07 -16.47 36.26
N SER A 599 -1.75 -16.91 37.32
CA SER A 599 -2.41 -16.01 38.27
C SER A 599 -2.05 -16.30 39.73
N ALA A 600 -1.59 -17.51 40.03
CA ALA A 600 -1.17 -17.92 41.36
C ALA A 600 -0.01 -18.93 41.33
N TYR A 601 0.63 -19.09 42.48
CA TYR A 601 1.52 -20.20 42.78
C TYR A 601 1.04 -20.90 44.06
N GLN A 602 1.24 -22.22 44.12
CA GLN A 602 0.74 -23.03 45.22
C GLN A 602 1.68 -24.20 45.57
N CYS A 603 1.58 -24.69 46.80
CA CYS A 603 2.05 -26.04 47.13
C CYS A 603 1.05 -27.10 46.66
N THR A 604 1.47 -28.07 45.85
CA THR A 604 0.51 -29.06 45.30
C THR A 604 -0.09 -30.01 46.34
N PHE A 605 0.49 -30.10 47.54
CA PHE A 605 -0.02 -30.91 48.66
C PHE A 605 -0.84 -30.11 49.67
N HIS A 606 -0.66 -28.78 49.73
CA HIS A 606 -1.22 -27.94 50.78
C HIS A 606 -1.79 -26.67 50.17
N THR A 607 -3.10 -26.67 49.93
CA THR A 607 -3.81 -25.56 49.28
C THR A 607 -3.76 -24.24 50.07
N SER A 608 -3.42 -24.27 51.36
CA SER A 608 -3.22 -23.06 52.16
C SER A 608 -1.92 -22.31 51.84
N MET A 609 -0.94 -22.97 51.21
CA MET A 609 0.33 -22.38 50.80
C MET A 609 0.20 -21.83 49.38
N GLU A 610 -0.51 -20.72 49.23
CA GLU A 610 -0.89 -20.15 47.93
C GLU A 610 -0.69 -18.63 47.94
N GLY A 611 0.00 -18.10 46.94
CA GLY A 611 0.14 -16.66 46.72
C GLY A 611 -0.15 -16.25 45.27
N SER A 612 -0.41 -14.96 45.06
CA SER A 612 -0.72 -14.44 43.72
C SER A 612 0.52 -14.19 42.87
N ILE A 613 0.39 -14.33 41.56
CA ILE A 613 1.36 -13.86 40.56
C ILE A 613 0.77 -12.65 39.84
N GLN A 614 1.57 -11.60 39.72
CA GLN A 614 1.26 -10.39 38.96
C GLN A 614 2.31 -10.23 37.87
N THR A 615 1.87 -9.86 36.68
CA THR A 615 2.78 -9.49 35.59
C THR A 615 3.07 -8.00 35.69
N ASP A 616 4.35 -7.63 35.77
CA ASP A 616 4.77 -6.23 35.72
C ASP A 616 4.52 -5.68 34.31
N SER A 617 3.39 -4.99 34.14
CA SER A 617 3.05 -4.34 32.88
C SER A 617 3.86 -3.06 32.75
N ASN A 618 5.08 -3.16 32.22
CA ASN A 618 5.75 -1.97 31.69
C ASN A 618 5.08 -1.57 30.36
N SER A 619 3.85 -1.09 30.46
CA SER A 619 3.08 -0.47 29.39
C SER A 619 3.22 1.04 29.51
N GLY A 620 3.80 1.68 28.47
CA GLY A 620 3.50 3.08 28.15
C GLY A 620 4.62 4.09 28.34
N GLY A 621 5.57 4.10 27.41
CA GLY A 621 6.16 5.36 26.96
C GLY A 621 5.12 6.12 26.12
N GLY A 622 4.25 6.89 26.78
CA GLY A 622 3.45 7.92 26.13
C GLY A 622 4.38 9.01 25.61
N GLY A 623 4.70 8.97 24.32
CA GLY A 623 5.42 10.04 23.63
C GLY A 623 4.45 11.19 23.33
N GLY A 624 4.58 12.26 24.12
CA GLY A 624 4.12 13.58 23.71
C GLY A 624 5.18 14.25 22.85
N TYR A 625 4.72 14.74 21.70
CA TYR A 625 5.37 15.49 20.62
C TYR A 625 6.15 14.68 19.59
#